data_AF-A0A1J9QDL2-F1
#
_entry.id   AF-A0A1J9QDL2-F1
#
_cell.length_a   1.000
_cell.length_b   1.000
_cell.length_c   1.000
_cell.angle_alpha   90.00
_cell.angle_beta   90.00
_cell.angle_gamma   90.00
#
_symmetry.space_group_name_H-M   'P 1'
#
loop_
_entity.id
_entity.type
_entity.pdbx_description
1 polymer ?
#
loop_
_entity_poly.entity_id
_entity_poly.type
_entity_poly.pdbx_seq_one_letter_code
_entity_poly.pdbx_strand_id
1 'polypeptide(L)'
;MVKEITKTWVNPATDNLLEEIKKKKGCDACDSITWTTLPKATRIDPPENSVAVVVDVVNSQGAIRIYEKEGDSYVDGVGTEAAGHMVIVPWDSGWWLRVSGSLQVGYAIAKNVK
;
A
#
# COMPACT_ATOMS: atom_id res chain seq x y z
N MET A 1 10.88 -3.65 18.97
CA MET A 1 9.56 -4.33 18.81
C MET A 1 9.21 -4.27 17.34
N VAL A 2 9.03 -5.41 16.67
CA VAL A 2 8.64 -5.44 15.26
C VAL A 2 7.17 -5.03 15.20
N LYS A 3 6.85 -3.92 14.52
CA LYS A 3 5.45 -3.55 14.28
C LYS A 3 4.87 -4.56 13.30
N GLU A 4 4.03 -5.47 13.77
CA GLU A 4 3.32 -6.41 12.88
C GLU A 4 2.28 -5.63 12.07
N ILE A 5 2.52 -5.47 10.77
CA ILE A 5 1.54 -4.90 9.85
C ILE A 5 0.54 -5.99 9.47
N THR A 6 -0.73 -5.83 9.87
CA THR A 6 -1.81 -6.68 9.36
C THR A 6 -2.22 -6.26 7.95
N LYS A 7 -1.62 -6.90 6.95
CA LYS A 7 -1.99 -6.73 5.53
C LYS A 7 -3.29 -7.47 5.21
N THR A 8 -4.00 -7.01 4.19
CA THR A 8 -5.19 -7.69 3.70
C THR A 8 -5.01 -8.11 2.25
N TRP A 9 -5.27 -9.38 1.99
CA TRP A 9 -5.16 -9.99 0.67
C TRP A 9 -6.55 -9.94 0.04
N VAL A 10 -6.65 -9.34 -1.13
CA VAL A 10 -7.91 -9.14 -1.84
C VAL A 10 -7.80 -9.82 -3.19
N ASN A 11 -8.84 -10.59 -3.53
CA ASN A 11 -8.93 -11.16 -4.87
C ASN A 11 -9.25 -10.02 -5.86
N PRO A 12 -8.52 -9.88 -6.98
CA PRO A 12 -8.78 -8.84 -7.98
C PRO A 12 -10.18 -8.88 -8.60
N ALA A 13 -10.87 -10.02 -8.55
CA ALA A 13 -12.27 -10.14 -8.97
C ALA A 13 -13.27 -9.52 -7.96
N THR A 14 -12.79 -8.99 -6.84
CA THR A 14 -13.62 -8.30 -5.85
C THR A 14 -13.81 -6.85 -6.28
N ASP A 15 -15.03 -6.49 -6.70
CA ASP A 15 -15.34 -5.16 -7.25
C ASP A 15 -15.17 -3.98 -6.26
N ASN A 16 -14.92 -4.23 -4.96
CA ASN A 16 -15.03 -3.20 -3.92
C ASN A 16 -13.80 -3.09 -2.99
N LEU A 17 -12.61 -2.84 -3.56
CA LEU A 17 -11.39 -2.52 -2.78
C LEU A 17 -11.60 -1.36 -1.77
N LEU A 18 -12.35 -0.34 -2.18
CA LEU A 18 -12.66 0.82 -1.33
C LEU A 18 -13.47 0.42 -0.09
N GLU A 19 -14.43 -0.48 -0.22
CA GLU A 19 -15.26 -0.93 0.91
C GLU A 19 -14.44 -1.77 1.90
N GLU A 20 -13.51 -2.59 1.42
CA GLU A 20 -12.54 -3.30 2.28
C GLU A 20 -11.63 -2.33 3.05
N ILE A 21 -11.15 -1.27 2.39
CA ILE A 21 -10.35 -0.22 3.03
C ILE A 21 -11.19 0.50 4.10
N LYS A 22 -12.41 0.93 3.78
CA LYS A 22 -13.33 1.58 4.72
C LYS A 22 -13.59 0.72 5.95
N LYS A 23 -13.98 -0.55 5.74
CA LYS A 23 -14.30 -1.50 6.81
C LYS A 23 -13.12 -1.75 7.76
N LYS A 24 -11.90 -1.83 7.24
CA LYS A 24 -10.73 -2.16 8.06
C LYS A 24 -10.02 -0.96 8.68
N LYS A 25 -10.15 0.22 8.08
CA LYS A 25 -9.45 1.42 8.54
C LYS A 25 -10.35 2.51 9.10
N GLY A 26 -11.67 2.36 9.03
CA GLY A 26 -12.60 3.41 9.45
C GLY A 26 -12.44 4.68 8.63
N CYS A 27 -11.97 4.55 7.38
CA CYS A 27 -11.77 5.70 6.51
C CYS A 27 -13.08 6.05 5.80
N ASP A 28 -14.05 6.59 6.54
CA ASP A 28 -15.33 7.03 5.97
C ASP A 28 -15.15 8.13 4.90
N ALA A 29 -14.01 8.83 4.92
CA ALA A 29 -13.63 9.88 3.98
C ALA A 29 -12.71 9.43 2.82
N CYS A 30 -12.45 8.14 2.67
CA CYS A 30 -11.71 7.59 1.53
C CYS A 30 -12.66 7.35 0.36
N ASP A 31 -12.79 8.34 -0.52
CA ASP A 31 -13.70 8.28 -1.66
C ASP A 31 -13.05 7.70 -2.93
N SER A 32 -11.71 7.68 -3.00
CA SER A 32 -11.00 7.24 -4.21
C SER A 32 -9.64 6.64 -3.91
N ILE A 33 -9.22 5.74 -4.80
CA ILE A 33 -7.86 5.20 -4.87
C ILE A 33 -7.19 5.81 -6.10
N THR A 34 -6.08 6.52 -5.90
CA THR A 34 -5.28 7.03 -7.00
C THR A 34 -4.21 6.01 -7.36
N TRP A 35 -4.36 5.41 -8.54
CA TRP A 35 -3.40 4.44 -9.04
C TRP A 35 -2.25 5.12 -9.76
N THR A 36 -1.03 4.63 -9.52
CA THR A 36 0.17 5.10 -10.20
C THR A 36 1.18 3.96 -10.39
N THR A 37 1.97 4.06 -11.44
CA THR A 37 3.10 3.16 -11.67
C THR A 37 4.36 3.80 -11.11
N LEU A 38 5.00 3.09 -10.20
CA LEU A 38 6.13 3.65 -9.46
C LEU A 38 7.48 3.43 -10.16
N PRO A 39 8.40 4.41 -10.07
CA PRO A 39 9.76 4.24 -10.58
C PRO A 39 10.53 3.19 -9.76
N LYS A 40 11.34 2.40 -10.46
CA LYS A 40 12.15 1.33 -9.85
C LYS A 40 13.28 1.90 -9.01
N ALA A 41 13.60 1.19 -7.93
CA ALA A 41 14.77 1.41 -7.08
C ALA A 41 14.88 2.77 -6.39
N THR A 42 13.87 3.64 -6.52
CA THR A 42 13.82 4.96 -5.89
C THR A 42 13.05 4.92 -4.56
N ARG A 43 13.42 5.79 -3.62
CA ARG A 43 12.61 6.09 -2.44
C ARG A 43 11.34 6.82 -2.86
N ILE A 44 10.21 6.33 -2.37
CA ILE A 44 8.90 6.87 -2.67
C ILE A 44 8.20 7.11 -1.35
N ASP A 45 7.87 8.37 -1.12
CA ASP A 45 7.02 8.80 -0.03
C ASP A 45 5.59 8.91 -0.59
N PRO A 46 4.62 8.11 -0.11
CA PRO A 46 3.24 8.23 -0.55
C PRO A 46 2.67 9.62 -0.31
N PRO A 47 1.62 10.03 -1.05
CA PRO A 47 0.97 11.31 -0.88
C PRO A 47 0.58 11.58 0.57
N GLU A 48 0.57 12.86 0.97
CA GLU A 48 0.07 13.26 2.28
C GLU A 48 -1.37 12.73 2.49
N ASN A 49 -1.68 12.34 3.73
CA ASN A 49 -2.96 11.73 4.11
C ASN A 49 -3.26 10.36 3.47
N SER A 50 -2.25 9.68 2.92
CA SER A 50 -2.37 8.26 2.56
C SER A 50 -2.61 7.42 3.81
N VAL A 51 -3.74 6.72 3.86
CA VAL A 51 -4.10 5.82 4.97
C VAL A 51 -3.91 4.34 4.62
N ALA A 52 -3.82 4.04 3.34
CA ALA A 52 -3.48 2.71 2.83
C ALA A 52 -2.79 2.78 1.46
N VAL A 53 -1.91 1.80 1.22
CA VAL A 53 -1.31 1.53 -0.07
C VAL A 53 -1.81 0.18 -0.56
N VAL A 54 -2.44 0.15 -1.72
CA VAL A 54 -2.86 -1.05 -2.42
C VAL A 54 -1.76 -1.43 -3.39
N VAL A 55 -1.27 -2.66 -3.32
CA VAL A 55 -0.22 -3.17 -4.21
C VAL A 55 -0.85 -4.16 -5.17
N ASP A 56 -0.80 -3.88 -6.46
CA ASP A 56 -1.24 -4.82 -7.49
C ASP A 56 -0.08 -5.74 -7.91
N VAL A 57 -0.11 -6.96 -7.39
CA VAL A 57 0.82 -8.06 -7.74
C VAL A 57 0.10 -9.18 -8.50
N VAL A 58 -1.07 -8.92 -9.07
CA VAL A 58 -1.89 -9.94 -9.74
C VAL A 58 -1.15 -10.53 -10.94
N ASN A 59 -0.62 -9.66 -11.81
CA ASN A 59 0.06 -10.02 -13.06
C ASN A 59 1.53 -9.57 -13.08
N SER A 60 2.06 -9.08 -11.96
CA SER A 60 3.33 -8.35 -11.92
C SER A 60 4.39 -9.10 -11.13
N GLN A 61 5.61 -9.20 -11.68
CA GLN A 61 6.78 -9.77 -11.01
C GLN A 61 7.57 -8.70 -10.27
N GLY A 62 6.92 -8.04 -9.31
CA GLY A 62 7.57 -7.01 -8.50
C GLY A 62 7.35 -7.20 -7.02
N ALA A 63 8.03 -6.37 -6.24
CA ALA A 63 7.80 -6.26 -4.82
C ALA A 63 7.95 -4.81 -4.35
N ILE A 64 7.17 -4.45 -3.33
CA ILE A 64 7.45 -3.26 -2.53
C ILE A 64 8.16 -3.67 -1.24
N ARG A 65 9.06 -2.82 -0.78
CA ARG A 65 9.65 -2.88 0.56
C ARG A 65 9.35 -1.58 1.27
N ILE A 66 8.96 -1.66 2.54
CA ILE A 66 8.49 -0.56 3.38
C ILE A 66 9.48 -0.38 4.51
N TYR A 67 9.84 0.86 4.78
CA TYR A 67 10.84 1.24 5.78
C TYR A 67 10.32 2.39 6.63
N GLU A 68 10.79 2.48 7.87
CA GLU A 68 10.59 3.67 8.68
C GLU A 68 11.46 4.81 8.13
N LYS A 69 10.90 6.02 8.04
CA LYS A 69 11.66 7.23 7.66
C LYS A 69 12.75 7.53 8.66
N GLU A 70 12.48 7.27 9.94
CA GLU A 70 13.45 7.38 11.00
C GLU A 70 14.32 6.12 11.05
N GLY A 71 15.61 6.27 10.77
CA GLY A 71 16.59 5.18 10.88
C GLY A 71 16.55 4.13 9.77
N ASP A 72 15.72 4.30 8.72
CA ASP A 72 15.63 3.42 7.54
C ASP A 72 15.45 1.93 7.87
N SER A 73 14.81 1.65 9.01
CA SER A 73 14.57 0.28 9.47
C SER A 73 13.51 -0.39 8.61
N TYR A 74 13.76 -1.63 8.20
CA TYR A 74 12.80 -2.42 7.45
C TYR A 74 11.56 -2.70 8.30
N VAL A 75 10.39 -2.37 7.76
CA VAL A 75 9.11 -2.63 8.41
C VAL A 75 8.49 -3.90 7.84
N ASP A 76 8.28 -3.92 6.51
CA ASP A 76 7.61 -5.01 5.84
C ASP A 76 7.75 -4.95 4.30
N GLY A 77 7.17 -5.90 3.57
CA GLY A 77 7.12 -5.89 2.12
C GLY A 77 5.94 -6.66 1.55
N VAL A 78 5.66 -6.42 0.27
CA VAL A 78 4.70 -7.22 -0.50
C VAL A 78 5.37 -7.59 -1.79
N GLY A 79 5.55 -8.88 -2.04
CA GLY A 79 6.18 -9.40 -3.24
C GLY A 79 5.43 -10.53 -3.89
N THR A 80 6.18 -11.42 -4.51
CA THR A 80 5.68 -12.56 -5.29
C THR A 80 4.91 -13.58 -4.47
N GLU A 81 5.08 -13.60 -3.15
CA GLU A 81 4.28 -14.42 -2.24
C GLU A 81 2.78 -14.10 -2.32
N ALA A 82 2.44 -12.88 -2.75
CA ALA A 82 1.07 -12.42 -2.94
C ALA A 82 0.61 -12.48 -4.41
N ALA A 83 1.32 -13.19 -5.28
CA ALA A 83 0.95 -13.33 -6.69
C ALA A 83 -0.52 -13.74 -6.88
N GLY A 84 -1.19 -13.13 -7.85
CA GLY A 84 -2.61 -13.33 -8.12
C GLY A 84 -3.57 -12.55 -7.20
N HIS A 85 -3.05 -11.75 -6.26
CA HIS A 85 -3.84 -10.94 -5.34
C HIS A 85 -3.48 -9.45 -5.44
N MET A 86 -4.40 -8.60 -4.98
CA MET A 86 -4.09 -7.24 -4.59
C MET A 86 -3.91 -7.19 -3.08
N VAL A 87 -2.91 -6.46 -2.59
CA VAL A 87 -2.63 -6.40 -1.15
C VAL A 87 -2.87 -4.99 -0.65
N ILE A 88 -3.80 -4.84 0.30
CA ILE A 88 -4.01 -3.60 1.02
C ILE A 88 -3.06 -3.58 2.21
N VAL A 89 -2.17 -2.60 2.21
CA VAL A 89 -1.24 -2.32 3.29
C VAL A 89 -1.73 -1.06 4.02
N PRO A 90 -2.11 -1.17 5.30
CA PRO A 90 -2.26 0.00 6.16
C PRO A 90 -1.07 0.94 6.07
N TRP A 91 -1.28 2.25 5.98
CA TRP A 91 -0.17 3.19 5.84
C TRP A 91 0.02 4.06 7.07
N ASP A 92 1.29 4.29 7.43
CA ASP A 92 1.74 5.23 8.46
C ASP A 92 2.59 6.30 7.76
N SER A 93 2.35 7.58 8.07
CA SER A 93 3.05 8.72 7.44
C SER A 93 4.54 8.78 7.78
N GLY A 94 4.96 8.05 8.82
CA GLY A 94 6.35 7.80 9.19
C GLY A 94 7.05 6.73 8.34
N TRP A 95 6.39 6.15 7.34
CA TRP A 95 6.98 5.14 6.44
C TRP A 95 7.25 5.68 5.04
N TRP A 96 8.20 5.04 4.35
CA TRP A 96 8.45 5.21 2.92
C TRP A 96 8.58 3.83 2.25
N LEU A 97 8.43 3.77 0.93
CA LEU A 97 8.53 2.51 0.19
C LEU A 97 9.53 2.57 -0.96
N ARG A 98 10.02 1.39 -1.36
CA ARG A 98 10.86 1.18 -2.53
C ARG A 98 10.28 0.05 -3.38
N VAL A 99 10.24 0.24 -4.69
CA VAL A 99 9.76 -0.77 -5.64
C VAL A 99 10.91 -1.51 -6.31
N SER A 100 10.79 -2.82 -6.39
CA SER A 100 11.57 -3.72 -7.25
C SER A 100 10.64 -4.28 -8.33
N GLY A 101 11.06 -4.26 -9.60
CA GLY A 101 10.16 -4.65 -10.71
C GLY A 101 9.18 -3.55 -11.11
N SER A 102 8.22 -3.85 -11.97
CA SER A 102 7.20 -2.88 -12.41
C SER A 102 5.89 -3.21 -11.71
N LEU A 103 5.41 -2.33 -10.84
CA LEU A 103 4.18 -2.50 -10.09
C LEU A 103 3.32 -1.25 -10.18
N GLN A 104 2.01 -1.48 -10.23
CA GLN A 104 1.02 -0.44 -10.00
C GLN A 104 0.67 -0.44 -8.51
N VAL A 105 0.61 0.75 -7.93
CA VAL A 105 0.13 0.94 -6.57
C VAL A 105 -1.03 1.91 -6.55
N GLY A 106 -2.00 1.65 -5.69
CA GLY A 106 -3.12 2.51 -5.40
C GLY A 106 -2.92 3.21 -4.06
N TYR A 107 -3.04 4.53 -4.02
CA TYR A 107 -3.05 5.28 -2.77
C TYR A 107 -4.49 5.59 -2.38
N ALA A 108 -4.91 5.10 -1.21
CA ALA A 108 -6.15 5.53 -0.59
C ALA A 108 -5.86 6.74 0.29
N ILE A 109 -6.42 7.89 -0.09
CA ILE A 109 -6.17 9.18 0.57
C ILE A 109 -7.43 9.58 1.34
N ALA A 110 -7.27 9.94 2.60
CA ALA A 110 -8.37 10.47 3.39
C ALA A 110 -8.63 11.95 3.02
N LYS A 111 -9.89 12.29 2.69
CA LYS A 111 -10.32 13.69 2.59
C LYS A 111 -10.54 14.26 3.99
N ASN A 112 -9.58 15.05 4.46
CA ASN A 112 -9.55 15.73 5.78
C ASN A 112 -9.06 14.85 6.95
N VAL A 113 -7.78 15.00 7.29
CA VAL A 113 -7.34 14.87 8.68
C VAL A 113 -7.35 16.29 9.23
N LYS A 114 -8.24 16.56 10.19
CA LYS A 114 -8.33 17.84 10.89
C LYS A 114 -7.21 17.96 11.91
#